data_AF-A0A950Y1E4-F1
#
_entry.id   AF-A0A950Y1E4-F1
#
_cell.length_a   1.000
_cell.length_b   1.000
_cell.length_c   1.000
_cell.angle_alpha   90.00
_cell.angle_beta   90.00
_cell.angle_gamma   90.00
#
_symmetry.space_group_name_H-M   'P 1'
#
loop_
_entity.id
_entity.type
_entity.pdbx_description
1 polymer ?
#
loop_
_entity_poly.entity_id
_entity_poly.type
_entity_poly.pdbx_seq_one_letter_code
_entity_poly.pdbx_strand_id
1 'polypeptide(L)'
;MVHAVASAPERHRATIVRLAEYEAFSVLSRSPKPIGMPAIDAERALRESFARATLAPIHPGLAWPTTRHTLERGYAGGRVYDAAIALAAYDGGARLFLTWNVKHFLTIATIAPAGLEIRPP
;
A
#
# COMPACT_ATOMS: atom_id res chain seq x y z
N MET A 1 9.01 -2.69 4.03
CA MET A 1 8.42 -3.54 2.98
C MET A 1 6.92 -3.52 3.21
N VAL A 2 6.20 -2.75 2.40
CA VAL A 2 4.78 -2.50 2.55
C VAL A 2 4.02 -3.63 1.85
N HIS A 3 3.44 -4.54 2.63
CA HIS A 3 2.43 -5.47 2.12
C HIS A 3 1.08 -4.96 2.61
N ALA A 4 0.56 -3.96 1.92
CA ALA A 4 -0.77 -3.41 2.18
C ALA A 4 -1.83 -4.32 1.56
N VAL A 5 -2.58 -5.03 2.39
CA VAL A 5 -3.77 -5.76 1.94
C VAL A 5 -5.00 -5.04 2.47
N ALA A 6 -5.78 -4.48 1.56
CA ALA A 6 -7.11 -3.95 1.84
C ALA A 6 -8.12 -5.10 1.77
N SER A 7 -8.83 -5.38 2.86
CA SER A 7 -9.98 -6.30 2.85
C SER A 7 -11.28 -5.49 2.90
N ALA A 8 -12.17 -5.75 1.94
CA ALA A 8 -13.56 -5.32 1.99
C ALA A 8 -14.38 -6.48 2.58
N PRO A 9 -15.20 -6.26 3.61
CA PRO A 9 -15.86 -7.33 4.36
C PRO A 9 -16.82 -8.21 3.53
N GLU A 10 -17.27 -7.76 2.36
CA GLU A 10 -18.25 -8.50 1.53
C GLU A 10 -17.63 -9.35 0.41
N ARG A 11 -16.30 -9.35 0.23
CA ARG A 11 -15.65 -10.15 -0.82
C ARG A 11 -14.42 -10.83 -0.22
N HIS A 12 -14.41 -12.16 -0.19
CA HIS A 12 -13.30 -13.02 0.25
C HIS A 12 -11.99 -12.87 -0.58
N ARG A 13 -11.80 -11.77 -1.31
CA ARG A 13 -10.61 -11.49 -2.12
C ARG A 13 -9.89 -10.26 -1.56
N ALA A 14 -8.61 -10.45 -1.27
CA ALA A 14 -7.68 -9.37 -0.94
C ALA A 14 -7.63 -8.32 -2.06
N THR A 15 -7.57 -7.04 -1.69
CA THR A 15 -7.28 -5.94 -2.61
C THR A 15 -5.87 -5.43 -2.35
N ILE A 16 -5.08 -5.28 -3.41
CA ILE A 16 -3.74 -4.69 -3.35
C ILE A 16 -3.78 -3.35 -4.08
N VAL A 17 -3.31 -2.29 -3.43
CA VAL A 17 -3.17 -1.00 -4.09
C VAL A 17 -2.02 -1.07 -5.10
N ARG A 18 -2.24 -0.62 -6.33
CA ARG A 18 -1.26 -0.68 -7.43
C ARG A 18 0.10 -0.10 -7.06
N LEU A 19 0.12 0.97 -6.27
CA LEU A 19 1.34 1.61 -5.81
C LEU A 19 2.17 0.70 -4.88
N ALA A 20 1.51 -0.12 -4.05
CA ALA A 20 2.18 -1.09 -3.20
C ALA A 20 2.81 -2.23 -4.02
N GLU A 21 2.18 -2.65 -5.13
CA GLU A 21 2.78 -3.59 -6.09
C GLU A 21 4.07 -3.03 -6.70
N TYR A 22 4.06 -1.77 -7.15
CA TYR A 22 5.25 -1.12 -7.70
C TYR A 22 6.35 -0.90 -6.66
N GLU A 23 5.99 -0.52 -5.44
CA GLU A 23 6.93 -0.39 -4.34
C GLU A 23 7.58 -1.75 -4.03
N ALA A 24 6.79 -2.81 -3.92
CA ALA A 24 7.28 -4.16 -3.66
C ALA A 24 8.24 -4.62 -4.77
N PHE A 25 7.88 -4.39 -6.05
CA PHE A 25 8.77 -4.70 -7.17
C PHE A 25 10.11 -3.97 -7.05
N SER A 26 10.06 -2.66 -6.83
CA SER A 26 11.24 -1.81 -6.66
C SER A 26 12.14 -2.25 -5.50
N VAL A 27 11.55 -2.71 -4.39
CA VAL A 27 12.29 -3.24 -3.24
C VAL A 27 12.93 -4.57 -3.59
N LEU A 28 12.17 -5.53 -4.12
CA LEU A 28 12.67 -6.87 -4.44
C LEU A 28 13.75 -6.83 -5.51
N SER A 29 13.64 -5.95 -6.50
CA SER A 29 14.58 -5.88 -7.63
C SER A 29 15.86 -5.08 -7.35
N ARG A 30 15.92 -4.32 -6.24
CA ARG A 30 17.06 -3.43 -5.91
C ARG A 30 17.69 -3.68 -4.55
N SER A 31 17.01 -4.39 -3.65
CA SER A 31 17.56 -4.66 -2.32
C SER A 31 18.80 -5.56 -2.43
N PRO A 32 19.75 -5.47 -1.48
CA PRO A 32 20.81 -6.46 -1.37
C PRO A 32 20.23 -7.83 -0.98
N LYS A 33 21.01 -8.90 -1.24
CA LYS A 33 20.70 -10.24 -0.73
C LYS A 33 20.61 -10.22 0.81
N PRO A 34 19.77 -11.06 1.44
CA PRO A 34 18.97 -12.14 0.82
C PRO A 34 17.62 -11.68 0.24
N ILE A 35 17.19 -10.45 0.51
CA ILE A 35 15.89 -9.92 0.07
C ILE A 35 15.86 -9.67 -1.43
N GLY A 36 16.96 -9.16 -1.98
CA GLY A 36 17.10 -8.85 -3.39
C GLY A 36 17.01 -10.06 -4.31
N MET A 37 16.35 -9.91 -5.45
CA MET A 37 16.30 -10.90 -6.53
C MET A 37 16.36 -10.24 -7.91
N PRO A 38 16.73 -10.99 -8.97
CA PRO A 38 16.63 -10.49 -10.33
C PRO A 38 15.24 -9.93 -10.63
N ALA A 39 15.16 -8.87 -11.44
CA ALA A 39 13.90 -8.19 -11.74
C ALA A 39 12.83 -9.14 -12.33
N ILE A 40 13.24 -10.10 -13.15
CA ILE A 40 12.34 -11.12 -13.71
C ILE A 40 11.75 -12.05 -12.64
N ASP A 41 12.53 -12.38 -11.61
CA ASP A 41 12.08 -13.22 -10.51
C ASP A 41 11.16 -12.41 -9.57
N ALA A 42 11.46 -11.13 -9.35
CA ALA A 42 10.60 -10.22 -8.58
C ALA A 42 9.23 -10.06 -9.25
N GLU A 43 9.19 -9.88 -10.57
CA GLU A 43 7.95 -9.77 -11.33
C GLU A 43 7.12 -11.05 -11.22
N ARG A 44 7.75 -12.21 -11.41
CA ARG A 44 7.11 -13.52 -11.27
C ARG A 44 6.54 -13.72 -9.87
N ALA A 45 7.33 -13.47 -8.84
CA ALA A 45 6.93 -13.63 -7.45
C ALA A 45 5.71 -12.76 -7.10
N LEU A 46 5.67 -11.51 -7.57
CA LEU A 46 4.54 -10.61 -7.33
C LEU A 46 3.28 -11.04 -8.08
N ARG A 47 3.41 -11.44 -9.36
CA ARG A 47 2.28 -11.97 -10.12
C ARG A 47 1.66 -13.18 -9.46
N GLU A 48 2.48 -14.13 -9.02
CA GLU A 48 2.02 -15.35 -8.35
C GLU A 48 1.37 -15.01 -6.99
N SER A 49 1.99 -14.12 -6.20
CA SER A 49 1.46 -13.70 -4.90
C SER A 49 0.13 -12.97 -5.00
N PHE A 50 -0.08 -12.17 -6.06
CA PHE A 50 -1.27 -11.34 -6.24
C PHE A 50 -2.26 -11.90 -7.27
N ALA A 51 -2.05 -13.11 -7.79
CA ALA A 51 -2.90 -13.71 -8.83
C ALA A 51 -4.39 -13.78 -8.46
N ARG A 52 -4.70 -13.85 -7.16
CA ARG A 52 -6.07 -13.92 -6.62
C ARG A 52 -6.57 -12.59 -6.07
N ALA A 53 -5.72 -11.58 -6.00
CA ALA A 53 -6.07 -10.26 -5.47
C ALA A 53 -6.71 -9.39 -6.55
N THR A 54 -7.53 -8.44 -6.11
CA THR A 54 -8.00 -7.32 -6.95
C THR A 54 -6.98 -6.19 -6.86
N LEU A 55 -6.62 -5.58 -7.99
CA LEU A 55 -5.72 -4.43 -7.99
C LEU A 55 -6.53 -3.14 -7.96
N ALA A 56 -6.43 -2.39 -6.87
CA ALA A 56 -7.05 -1.08 -6.75
C ALA A 56 -6.14 0.00 -7.37
N PRO A 57 -6.66 0.80 -8.32
CA PRO A 57 -5.93 1.97 -8.82
C PRO A 57 -5.90 3.08 -7.76
N ILE A 58 -4.97 4.02 -7.92
CA ILE A 58 -5.07 5.31 -7.23
C ILE A 58 -6.01 6.18 -8.06
N HIS A 59 -7.07 6.70 -7.43
CA HIS A 59 -7.96 7.64 -8.09
C HIS A 59 -7.18 8.92 -8.48
N PRO A 60 -7.21 9.36 -9.76
CA PRO A 60 -6.40 10.50 -10.22
C PRO A 60 -6.66 11.79 -9.42
N GLY A 61 -7.89 11.98 -8.96
CA GLY A 61 -8.28 13.13 -8.14
C GLY A 61 -7.64 13.16 -6.74
N LEU A 62 -6.97 12.08 -6.30
CA LEU A 62 -6.32 12.02 -4.98
C LEU A 62 -4.85 12.44 -5.01
N ALA A 63 -4.20 12.57 -6.17
CA ALA A 63 -2.76 12.80 -6.24
C ALA A 63 -2.31 14.09 -5.53
N TRP A 64 -2.77 15.26 -5.99
CA TRP A 64 -2.41 16.54 -5.38
C TRP A 64 -2.96 16.74 -3.97
N PRO A 65 -4.22 16.37 -3.66
CA PRO A 65 -4.73 16.41 -2.28
C PRO A 65 -3.88 15.59 -1.32
N THR A 66 -3.46 14.38 -1.71
CA THR A 66 -2.58 13.53 -0.89
C THR A 66 -1.25 14.22 -0.62
N THR A 67 -0.59 14.72 -1.68
CA THR A 67 0.68 15.44 -1.53
C THR A 67 0.55 16.62 -0.58
N ARG A 68 -0.48 17.45 -0.77
CA ARG A 68 -0.73 18.61 0.09
C ARG A 68 -0.95 18.21 1.54
N HIS A 69 -1.78 17.20 1.77
CA HIS A 69 -2.11 16.74 3.11
C HIS A 69 -0.92 16.10 3.84
N THR A 70 -0.03 15.41 3.10
CA THR A 70 1.24 14.90 3.65
C THR A 70 2.21 16.03 3.99
N LEU A 71 2.29 17.06 3.15
CA LEU A 71 3.15 18.22 3.37
C LEU A 71 2.71 19.02 4.61
N GLU A 72 1.41 19.26 4.78
CA GLU A 72 0.83 19.95 5.94
C GLU A 72 1.16 19.25 7.27
N ARG A 73 1.52 17.97 7.23
CA ARG A 73 1.93 17.15 8.39
C ARG A 73 3.43 16.95 8.51
N GLY A 74 4.22 17.63 7.67
CA GLY A 74 5.68 17.51 7.64
C GLY A 74 6.18 16.16 7.11
N TYR A 75 5.36 15.42 6.35
CA TYR A 75 5.76 14.17 5.73
C TYR A 75 6.30 14.41 4.31
N ALA A 76 7.40 13.74 3.99
CA ALA A 76 8.03 13.79 2.68
C ALA A 76 8.66 12.44 2.30
N GLY A 77 9.02 12.27 1.03
CA GLY A 77 9.70 11.08 0.52
C GLY A 77 8.85 9.80 0.65
N GLY A 78 9.45 8.74 1.22
CA GLY A 78 8.83 7.42 1.39
C GLY A 78 7.44 7.46 2.01
N ARG A 79 7.21 8.35 2.98
CA ARG A 79 5.93 8.50 3.69
C ARG A 79 4.78 8.98 2.79
N VAL A 80 5.08 9.61 1.66
CA VAL A 80 4.06 10.01 0.67
C VAL A 80 3.45 8.77 0.01
N TYR A 81 4.27 7.75 -0.26
CA TYR A 81 3.79 6.47 -0.80
C TYR A 81 2.91 5.73 0.21
N ASP A 82 3.34 5.65 1.48
CA ASP A 82 2.54 5.07 2.56
C ASP A 82 1.16 5.75 2.67
N ALA A 83 1.11 7.09 2.61
CA ALA A 83 -0.15 7.84 2.65
C ALA A 83 -1.04 7.60 1.42
N ALA A 84 -0.46 7.60 0.22
CA ALA A 84 -1.19 7.32 -1.01
C ALA A 84 -1.77 5.90 -1.02
N ILE A 85 -1.04 4.92 -0.49
CA ILE A 85 -1.51 3.54 -0.35
C ILE A 85 -2.69 3.46 0.63
N ALA A 86 -2.59 4.10 1.79
CA ALA A 86 -3.65 4.09 2.79
C ALA A 86 -4.95 4.75 2.28
N LEU A 87 -4.81 5.91 1.61
CA LEU A 87 -5.95 6.63 1.04
C LEU A 87 -6.61 5.87 -0.11
N ALA A 88 -5.82 5.30 -1.03
CA ALA A 88 -6.37 4.50 -2.13
C ALA A 88 -7.06 3.23 -1.63
N ALA A 89 -6.54 2.60 -0.57
CA ALA A 89 -7.22 1.49 0.08
C ALA A 89 -8.58 1.91 0.64
N TYR A 90 -8.63 3.02 1.39
CA TYR A 90 -9.87 3.53 1.97
C TYR A 90 -10.90 3.93 0.89
N ASP A 91 -10.47 4.67 -0.14
CA ASP A 91 -11.29 5.10 -1.27
C ASP A 91 -11.84 3.90 -2.06
N GLY A 92 -11.04 2.83 -2.17
CA GLY A 92 -11.45 1.53 -2.69
C GLY A 92 -12.42 0.74 -1.80
N GLY A 93 -12.90 1.32 -0.69
CA GLY A 93 -13.87 0.72 0.22
C GLY A 93 -13.27 -0.18 1.29
N ALA A 94 -11.95 -0.20 1.46
CA ALA A 94 -11.32 -0.97 2.53
C ALA A 94 -11.80 -0.51 3.91
N ARG A 95 -12.00 -1.47 4.80
CA ARG A 95 -12.23 -1.21 6.23
C ARG A 95 -11.17 -1.87 7.10
N LEU A 96 -10.42 -2.81 6.53
CA LEU A 96 -9.27 -3.46 7.15
C LEU A 96 -8.05 -3.32 6.24
N PHE A 97 -6.94 -2.85 6.81
CA PHE A 97 -5.66 -2.65 6.17
C PHE A 97 -4.59 -3.48 6.89
N LEU A 98 -4.14 -4.55 6.25
CA LEU A 98 -3.09 -5.41 6.77
C LEU A 98 -1.74 -4.85 6.36
N THR A 99 -0.80 -4.72 7.29
CA THR A 99 0.57 -4.26 7.01
C THR A 99 1.55 -4.73 8.07
N TRP A 100 2.76 -5.09 7.64
CA TRP A 100 3.87 -5.35 8.56
C TRP A 100 4.45 -4.07 9.18
N ASN A 101 4.08 -2.90 8.67
CA ASN A 101 4.57 -1.60 9.13
C ASN A 101 3.48 -0.78 9.84
N VAL A 102 2.80 -1.42 10.80
CA VAL A 102 1.65 -0.84 11.51
C VAL A 102 1.97 0.55 12.05
N LYS A 103 3.15 0.75 12.65
CA LYS A 103 3.56 2.04 13.24
C LYS A 103 3.55 3.18 12.22
N HIS A 104 4.07 2.99 11.01
CA HIS A 104 4.07 4.04 9.99
C HIS A 104 2.66 4.36 9.53
N PHE A 105 1.86 3.32 9.30
CA PHE A 105 0.48 3.50 8.85
C PHE A 105 -0.42 4.09 9.94
N LEU A 106 -0.18 3.82 11.22
CA LEU A 106 -0.91 4.47 12.32
C LEU A 106 -0.60 5.97 12.41
N THR A 107 0.64 6.40 12.18
CA THR A 107 0.95 7.84 12.12
C THR A 107 0.24 8.53 10.96
N ILE A 108 0.07 7.81 9.86
CA ILE A 108 -0.62 8.23 8.63
C ILE A 108 -2.13 8.00 8.72
N ALA A 109 -2.64 7.19 9.65
CA ALA A 109 -4.07 6.95 9.83
C ALA A 109 -4.82 8.21 10.30
N THR A 110 -4.09 9.23 10.72
CA THR A 110 -4.61 10.60 10.90
C THR A 110 -4.95 11.31 9.57
N ILE A 111 -4.56 10.70 8.44
CA ILE A 111 -4.83 11.10 7.05
C ILE A 111 -5.93 10.21 6.46
N ALA A 112 -5.92 8.91 6.76
CA ALA A 112 -7.01 8.02 6.37
C ALA A 112 -8.28 8.36 7.19
N PRO A 113 -9.48 8.30 6.63
CA PRO A 113 -10.69 8.65 7.38
C PRO A 113 -10.98 7.64 8.49
N ALA A 114 -11.75 8.08 9.49
CA ALA A 114 -12.19 7.24 10.60
C ALA A 114 -12.85 5.94 10.07
N GLY A 115 -12.48 4.80 10.67
CA GLY A 115 -13.05 3.49 10.33
C GLY A 115 -12.16 2.57 9.47
N LEU A 116 -10.90 2.94 9.21
CA LEU A 116 -9.89 2.01 8.69
C LEU A 116 -9.16 1.31 9.84
N GLU A 117 -9.43 0.03 10.06
CA GLU A 117 -8.67 -0.81 10.99
C GLU A 117 -7.30 -1.15 10.39
N ILE A 118 -6.22 -0.94 11.14
CA ILE A 118 -4.84 -1.24 10.71
C ILE A 118 -4.24 -2.27 11.66
N ARG A 119 -3.80 -3.40 11.13
CA ARG A 119 -3.15 -4.46 11.94
C ARG A 119 -2.17 -5.31 11.11
N PRO A 120 -1.37 -6.17 11.74
CA PRO A 120 -0.56 -7.15 11.02
C PRO A 120 -1.43 -8.15 10.23
N PRO A 121 -0.90 -8.74 9.14
CA PRO A 121 -1.56 -9.81 8.39
C PRO A 121 -1.91 -11.05 9.23
#